data_AF-A0A1H9JJV2-F1
#
_entry.id   AF-A0A1H9JJV2-F1
#
_cell.length_a   1.000
_cell.length_b   1.000
_cell.length_c   1.000
_cell.angle_alpha   90.00
_cell.angle_beta   90.00
_cell.angle_gamma   90.00
#
_symmetry.space_group_name_H-M   'P 1'
#
loop_
_entity.id
_entity.type
_entity.pdbx_description
1 polymer ?
#
loop_
_entity_poly.entity_id
_entity_poly.type
_entity_poly.pdbx_seq_one_letter_code
_entity_poly.pdbx_strand_id
1 'polypeptide(L)'
;MKVSTGSPIPRMDEPGRARRAHSCLPAAAGIGYVVVWAVGLMVWPHDLGVRSSAQTVASTYSLSASREAVQFILVEGLAGLLFTAVLLRARRNTLRGRSGAPFLVATTAVAALAASVAQCALGLLLIRTATQHQTLAAGSLLSMINHIDGAKMLLLAAAGAALMQTLGPARGSRTTRWALLVRIASAAAATTLVISGVGYLTGSAALARTVDLSGSLLLLWICLTGIWTTLAPAGAVSAGAEASSA
;
A
#
# COMPACT_ATOMS: atom_id res chain seq x y z
N MET A 1 -40.12 54.99 17.78
CA MET A 1 -38.91 54.14 17.96
C MET A 1 -39.19 52.78 17.36
N LYS A 2 -38.63 52.47 16.18
CA LYS A 2 -38.69 51.12 15.56
C LYS A 2 -37.37 50.43 15.84
N VAL A 3 -37.40 49.42 16.72
CA VAL A 3 -36.26 48.55 16.99
C VAL A 3 -36.07 47.65 15.77
N SER A 4 -35.00 47.88 15.01
CA SER A 4 -34.59 47.04 13.90
C SER A 4 -33.99 45.76 14.46
N THR A 5 -34.75 44.67 14.41
CA THR A 5 -34.27 43.32 14.67
C THR A 5 -33.35 42.90 13.52
N GLY A 6 -32.04 42.96 13.77
CA GLY A 6 -31.02 42.45 12.87
C GLY A 6 -31.22 40.96 12.64
N SER A 7 -31.54 40.59 11.41
CA SER A 7 -31.62 39.19 11.00
C SER A 7 -30.21 38.58 11.04
N PRO A 8 -30.00 37.41 11.68
CA PRO A 8 -28.70 36.77 11.70
C PRO A 8 -28.31 36.38 10.27
N ILE A 9 -27.18 36.91 9.79
CA ILE A 9 -26.61 36.52 8.50
C ILE A 9 -26.23 35.02 8.60
N PRO A 10 -26.77 34.14 7.74
CA PRO A 10 -26.39 32.74 7.74
C PRO A 10 -24.91 32.64 7.33
N ARG A 11 -24.07 32.10 8.22
CA ARG A 11 -22.67 31.76 7.89
C ARG A 11 -22.68 30.66 6.83
N MET A 12 -22.41 31.03 5.58
CA MET A 12 -22.21 30.11 4.44
C MET A 12 -20.79 29.53 4.41
N ASP A 13 -20.26 29.13 5.57
CA ASP A 13 -18.94 28.49 5.62
C ASP A 13 -19.10 27.00 5.95
N GLU A 14 -18.35 26.17 5.21
CA GLU A 14 -17.89 24.80 5.55
C GLU A 14 -18.40 23.56 4.77
N PRO A 15 -19.46 23.51 3.92
CA PRO A 15 -19.75 22.26 3.18
C PRO A 15 -18.74 21.98 2.05
N GLY A 16 -18.15 23.04 1.46
CA GLY A 16 -17.19 22.91 0.36
C GLY A 16 -15.78 22.47 0.78
N ARG A 17 -15.36 22.77 2.02
CA ARG A 17 -14.00 22.52 2.52
C ARG A 17 -13.83 21.06 2.95
N ALA A 18 -14.80 20.50 3.66
CA ALA A 18 -14.84 19.08 4.02
C ALA A 18 -14.85 18.18 2.76
N ARG A 19 -15.66 18.51 1.76
CA ARG A 19 -15.73 17.74 0.50
C ARG A 19 -14.40 17.73 -0.27
N ARG A 20 -13.68 18.86 -0.32
CA ARG A 20 -12.35 18.94 -0.93
C ARG A 20 -11.29 18.16 -0.14
N ALA A 21 -11.32 18.25 1.19
CA ALA A 21 -10.40 17.51 2.05
C ALA A 21 -10.55 15.99 1.87
N HIS A 22 -11.79 15.48 1.86
CA HIS A 22 -12.07 14.06 1.61
C HIS A 22 -11.64 13.58 0.21
N SER A 23 -11.64 14.46 -0.79
CA SER A 23 -11.17 14.13 -2.13
C SER A 23 -9.66 13.96 -2.22
N CYS A 24 -8.86 14.67 -1.41
CA CYS A 24 -7.39 14.62 -1.44
C CYS A 24 -6.77 13.51 -0.58
N LEU A 25 -7.55 12.89 0.32
CA LEU A 25 -7.08 11.82 1.21
C LEU A 25 -6.29 10.69 0.50
N PRO A 26 -6.69 10.20 -0.69
CA PRO A 26 -5.99 9.08 -1.33
C PRO A 26 -4.60 9.47 -1.85
N ALA A 27 -4.45 10.68 -2.40
CA ALA A 27 -3.16 11.20 -2.82
C ALA A 27 -2.24 11.42 -1.62
N ALA A 28 -2.77 12.00 -0.53
CA ALA A 28 -2.02 12.17 0.71
C ALA A 28 -1.57 10.82 1.29
N ALA A 29 -2.44 9.80 1.28
CA ALA A 29 -2.08 8.46 1.73
C ALA A 29 -1.01 7.81 0.84
N GLY A 30 -1.12 7.95 -0.49
CA GLY A 30 -0.11 7.42 -1.42
C GLY A 30 1.26 8.09 -1.27
N ILE A 31 1.29 9.42 -1.09
CA ILE A 31 2.55 10.15 -0.83
C ILE A 31 3.10 9.80 0.55
N GLY A 32 2.23 9.77 1.57
CA GLY A 32 2.61 9.39 2.93
C GLY A 32 3.19 7.99 2.99
N TYR A 33 2.65 7.04 2.23
CA TYR A 33 3.19 5.69 2.10
C TYR A 33 4.65 5.71 1.62
N VAL A 34 4.94 6.49 0.56
CA VAL A 34 6.31 6.63 0.03
C VAL A 34 7.24 7.27 1.06
N VAL A 35 6.80 8.32 1.74
CA VAL A 35 7.61 9.00 2.77
C VAL A 35 7.92 8.06 3.93
N VAL A 36 6.93 7.34 4.45
CA VAL A 36 7.10 6.39 5.56
C VAL A 36 8.06 5.27 5.17
N TRP A 37 7.96 4.74 3.95
CA TRP A 37 8.90 3.75 3.44
C TRP A 37 10.32 4.30 3.29
N ALA A 38 10.47 5.49 2.73
CA ALA A 38 11.78 6.14 2.58
C ALA A 38 12.45 6.36 3.94
N VAL A 39 11.70 6.84 4.94
CA VAL A 39 12.20 6.99 6.31
C VAL A 39 12.57 5.63 6.91
N GLY A 40 11.73 4.60 6.73
CA GLY A 40 12.01 3.24 7.18
C GLY A 40 13.32 2.68 6.62
N LEU A 41 13.57 2.86 5.31
CA LEU A 41 14.81 2.46 4.64
C LEU A 41 16.04 3.21 5.16
N MET A 42 15.90 4.47 5.58
CA MET A 42 17.00 5.25 6.15
C MET A 42 17.37 4.80 7.57
N VAL A 43 16.41 4.23 8.32
CA VAL A 43 16.65 3.74 9.69
C VAL A 43 17.50 2.48 9.69
N TRP A 44 17.39 1.65 8.64
CA TRP A 44 18.05 0.34 8.61
C TRP A 44 18.56 -0.09 7.23
N PRO A 45 19.89 -0.04 7.00
CA PRO A 45 20.47 -0.37 5.71
C PRO A 45 21.04 -1.80 5.60
N HIS A 46 20.86 -2.69 6.59
CA HIS A 46 21.49 -4.02 6.51
C HIS A 46 20.66 -5.00 5.68
N ASP A 47 21.20 -5.38 4.52
CA ASP A 47 20.65 -6.43 3.67
C ASP A 47 21.04 -7.81 4.24
N LEU A 48 20.24 -8.29 5.19
CA LEU A 48 20.28 -9.69 5.60
C LEU A 48 19.66 -10.53 4.48
N GLY A 49 20.51 -11.18 3.70
CA GLY A 49 20.05 -12.07 2.64
C GLY A 49 19.13 -13.18 3.17
N VAL A 50 18.22 -13.68 2.32
CA VAL A 50 17.21 -14.71 2.63
C VAL A 50 17.79 -16.00 3.23
N ARG A 51 19.11 -16.24 3.05
CA ARG A 51 19.84 -17.41 3.56
C ARG A 51 20.86 -17.06 4.66
N SER A 52 20.71 -15.91 5.31
CA SER A 52 21.54 -15.52 6.44
C SER A 52 21.49 -16.57 7.55
N SER A 53 22.64 -16.87 8.16
CA SER A 53 22.68 -17.84 9.26
C SER A 53 21.92 -17.33 10.49
N ALA A 54 21.32 -18.23 11.28
CA ALA A 54 20.60 -17.86 12.50
C ALA A 54 21.46 -17.06 13.50
N GLN A 55 22.77 -17.35 13.54
CA GLN A 55 23.72 -16.61 14.37
C GLN A 55 23.90 -15.17 13.86
N THR A 56 24.08 -14.99 12.55
CA THR A 56 24.19 -13.66 11.91
C THR A 56 22.93 -12.84 12.12
N VAL A 57 21.76 -13.46 12.02
CA VAL A 57 20.47 -12.80 12.27
C VAL A 57 20.39 -12.32 13.71
N ALA A 58 20.62 -13.21 14.69
CA ALA A 58 20.52 -12.85 16.09
C ALA A 58 21.54 -11.78 16.51
N SER A 59 22.78 -11.86 16.02
CA SER A 59 23.80 -10.83 16.32
C SER A 59 23.44 -9.48 15.71
N THR A 60 22.94 -9.48 14.46
CA THR A 60 22.57 -8.25 13.76
C THR A 60 21.40 -7.53 14.45
N TYR A 61 20.31 -8.26 14.76
CA TYR A 61 19.13 -7.69 15.39
C TYR A 61 19.35 -7.29 16.86
N SER A 62 20.22 -8.00 17.60
CA SER A 62 20.53 -7.63 18.99
C SER A 62 21.32 -6.32 19.09
N LEU A 63 22.23 -6.06 18.15
CA LEU A 63 23.02 -4.82 18.09
C LEU A 63 22.21 -3.58 17.67
N SER A 64 21.01 -3.77 17.14
CA SER A 64 20.24 -2.73 16.46
C SER A 64 18.76 -2.66 16.85
N ALA A 65 18.38 -3.36 17.92
CA ALA A 65 17.00 -3.60 18.34
C ALA A 65 16.06 -2.39 18.25
N SER A 66 16.50 -1.21 18.70
CA SER A 66 15.68 0.01 18.68
C SER A 66 15.41 0.54 17.27
N ARG A 67 16.41 0.50 16.38
CA ARG A 67 16.28 0.93 14.98
C ARG A 67 15.36 -0.02 14.22
N GLU A 68 15.57 -1.32 14.39
CA GLU A 68 14.74 -2.38 13.79
C GLU A 68 13.29 -2.29 14.23
N ALA A 69 13.03 -2.02 15.52
CA ALA A 69 11.67 -1.86 16.03
C ALA A 69 10.95 -0.68 15.36
N VAL A 70 11.64 0.46 15.22
CA VAL A 70 11.08 1.63 14.51
C VAL A 70 10.80 1.29 13.04
N GLN A 71 11.72 0.58 12.37
CA GLN A 71 11.52 0.18 10.99
C GLN A 71 10.28 -0.71 10.82
N PHE A 72 10.10 -1.76 11.63
CA PHE A 72 8.91 -2.62 11.54
C PHE A 72 7.62 -1.83 11.80
N ILE A 73 7.60 -0.96 12.80
CA ILE A 73 6.42 -0.15 13.11
C ILE A 73 6.07 0.78 11.94
N LEU A 74 7.07 1.43 11.35
CA LEU A 74 6.86 2.34 10.22
C LEU A 74 6.47 1.59 8.95
N VAL A 75 7.28 0.63 8.54
CA VAL A 75 7.16 -0.05 7.25
C VAL A 75 6.02 -1.06 7.24
N GLU A 76 5.93 -1.93 8.25
CA GLU A 76 4.91 -2.97 8.30
C GLU A 76 3.63 -2.49 9.01
N GLY A 77 3.73 -1.60 9.98
CA GLY A 77 2.54 -1.02 10.63
C GLY A 77 1.91 0.11 9.80
N LEU A 78 2.56 1.28 9.81
CA LEU A 78 1.98 2.50 9.26
C LEU A 78 1.86 2.46 7.73
N ALA A 79 2.89 2.00 7.02
CA ALA A 79 2.83 1.92 5.57
C ALA A 79 1.77 0.90 5.10
N GLY A 80 1.64 -0.24 5.80
CA GLY A 80 0.56 -1.20 5.58
C GLY A 80 -0.84 -0.56 5.65
N LEU A 81 -1.09 0.29 6.66
CA LEU A 81 -2.36 1.01 6.80
C LEU A 81 -2.61 2.00 5.65
N LEU A 82 -1.60 2.81 5.30
CA LEU A 82 -1.70 3.80 4.22
C LEU A 82 -1.93 3.13 2.87
N PHE A 83 -1.23 2.02 2.62
CA PHE A 83 -1.42 1.17 1.44
C PHE A 83 -2.87 0.68 1.33
N THR A 84 -3.42 0.10 2.40
CA THR A 84 -4.78 -0.43 2.41
C THR A 84 -5.81 0.68 2.19
N ALA A 85 -5.61 1.87 2.76
CA ALA A 85 -6.47 3.02 2.51
C ALA A 85 -6.52 3.40 1.02
N VAL A 86 -5.38 3.41 0.33
CA VAL A 86 -5.31 3.69 -1.12
C VAL A 86 -6.05 2.64 -1.92
N LEU A 87 -5.85 1.35 -1.65
CA LEU A 87 -6.50 0.27 -2.41
C LEU A 87 -8.02 0.21 -2.18
N LEU A 88 -8.49 0.41 -0.95
CA LEU A 88 -9.92 0.47 -0.65
C LEU A 88 -10.58 1.65 -1.34
N ARG A 89 -9.86 2.77 -1.51
CA ARG A 89 -10.35 3.88 -2.33
C ARG A 89 -10.38 3.51 -3.82
N ALA A 90 -9.31 2.91 -4.33
CA ALA A 90 -9.23 2.49 -5.73
C ALA A 90 -10.38 1.56 -6.11
N ARG A 91 -10.73 0.62 -5.22
CA ARG A 91 -11.91 -0.25 -5.36
C ARG A 91 -13.19 0.53 -5.65
N ARG A 92 -13.46 1.62 -4.93
CA ARG A 92 -14.70 2.40 -5.12
C ARG A 92 -14.82 2.97 -6.54
N ASN A 93 -13.68 3.26 -7.17
CA ASN A 93 -13.63 3.80 -8.53
C ASN A 93 -13.72 2.71 -9.61
N THR A 94 -13.50 1.44 -9.26
CA THR A 94 -13.46 0.30 -10.21
C THR A 94 -14.75 -0.52 -10.27
N LEU A 95 -15.77 -0.20 -9.46
CA LEU A 95 -17.08 -0.89 -9.38
C LEU A 95 -17.94 -0.86 -10.66
N ARG A 96 -17.43 -0.41 -11.82
CA ARG A 96 -18.24 0.02 -12.98
C ARG A 96 -18.23 -0.86 -14.22
N GLY A 97 -17.71 -2.09 -14.19
CA GLY A 97 -17.77 -2.87 -15.45
C GLY A 97 -17.41 -4.34 -15.46
N ARG A 98 -16.91 -4.94 -14.37
CA ARG A 98 -16.60 -6.38 -14.33
C ARG A 98 -16.88 -6.97 -12.96
N SER A 99 -17.66 -8.06 -12.91
CA SER A 99 -17.86 -8.81 -11.67
C SER A 99 -16.52 -9.46 -11.25
N GLY A 100 -16.15 -9.37 -9.97
CA GLY A 100 -14.98 -10.04 -9.39
C GLY A 100 -13.75 -9.16 -9.13
N ALA A 101 -13.30 -8.33 -10.06
CA ALA A 101 -12.10 -7.48 -9.87
C ALA A 101 -12.13 -6.57 -8.61
N PRO A 102 -13.24 -5.87 -8.28
CA PRO A 102 -13.29 -5.07 -7.06
C PRO A 102 -13.35 -5.90 -5.77
N PHE A 103 -13.77 -7.16 -5.85
CA PHE A 103 -13.68 -8.09 -4.71
C PHE A 103 -12.23 -8.50 -4.50
N LEU A 104 -11.53 -8.91 -5.55
CA LEU A 104 -10.12 -9.30 -5.49
C LEU A 104 -9.23 -8.17 -4.96
N VAL A 105 -9.38 -6.93 -5.44
CA VAL A 105 -8.63 -5.78 -4.91
C VAL A 105 -8.90 -5.55 -3.42
N ALA A 106 -10.14 -5.77 -2.96
CA ALA A 106 -10.51 -5.60 -1.57
C ALA A 106 -9.94 -6.70 -0.68
N THR A 107 -10.09 -7.97 -1.09
CA THR A 107 -9.58 -9.11 -0.33
C THR A 107 -8.07 -9.08 -0.26
N THR A 108 -7.40 -8.73 -1.37
CA THR A 108 -5.95 -8.51 -1.35
C THR A 108 -5.54 -7.38 -0.43
N ALA A 109 -6.25 -6.23 -0.42
CA ALA A 109 -5.92 -5.11 0.46
C ALA A 109 -6.04 -5.48 1.95
N VAL A 110 -7.05 -6.28 2.31
CA VAL A 110 -7.25 -6.78 3.68
C VAL A 110 -6.21 -7.85 4.03
N ALA A 111 -5.96 -8.80 3.13
CA ALA A 111 -4.96 -9.84 3.34
C ALA A 111 -3.54 -9.26 3.47
N ALA A 112 -3.20 -8.27 2.65
CA ALA A 112 -1.92 -7.55 2.74
C ALA A 112 -1.80 -6.77 4.06
N LEU A 113 -2.88 -6.15 4.55
CA LEU A 113 -2.88 -5.51 5.85
C LEU A 113 -2.64 -6.51 6.99
N ALA A 114 -3.36 -7.64 6.96
CA ALA A 114 -3.20 -8.69 7.95
C ALA A 114 -1.77 -9.25 7.94
N ALA A 115 -1.19 -9.47 6.75
CA ALA A 115 0.19 -9.89 6.60
C ALA A 115 1.17 -8.85 7.18
N SER A 116 0.97 -7.56 6.88
CA SER A 116 1.80 -6.47 7.43
C SER A 116 1.73 -6.39 8.96
N VAL A 117 0.52 -6.50 9.54
CA VAL A 117 0.37 -6.52 11.00
C VAL A 117 1.05 -7.74 11.62
N ALA A 118 0.90 -8.91 11.01
CA ALA A 118 1.57 -10.13 11.45
C ALA A 118 3.10 -10.00 11.37
N GLN A 119 3.63 -9.45 10.27
CA GLN A 119 5.07 -9.21 10.09
C GLN A 119 5.61 -8.18 11.08
N CYS A 120 4.84 -7.13 11.41
CA CYS A 120 5.20 -6.19 12.46
C CYS A 120 5.33 -6.90 13.82
N ALA A 121 4.33 -7.70 14.20
CA ALA A 121 4.36 -8.45 15.46
C ALA A 121 5.50 -9.48 15.50
N LEU A 122 5.71 -10.22 14.41
CA LEU A 122 6.80 -11.19 14.28
C LEU A 122 8.18 -10.49 14.30
N GLY A 123 8.32 -9.32 13.68
CA GLY A 123 9.54 -8.52 13.69
C GLY A 123 9.90 -8.03 15.09
N LEU A 124 8.91 -7.55 15.86
CA LEU A 124 9.12 -7.18 17.27
C LEU A 124 9.49 -8.41 18.13
N LEU A 125 8.89 -9.57 17.87
CA LEU A 125 9.25 -10.82 18.53
C LEU A 125 10.66 -11.31 18.14
N LEU A 126 11.05 -11.13 16.89
CA LEU A 126 12.40 -11.41 16.38
C LEU A 126 13.44 -10.56 17.14
N ILE A 127 13.20 -9.26 17.28
CA ILE A 127 14.08 -8.37 18.05
C ILE A 127 14.19 -8.83 19.51
N ARG A 128 13.07 -9.18 20.14
CA ARG A 128 13.05 -9.69 21.52
C ARG A 128 13.85 -10.98 21.66
N THR A 129 13.63 -11.96 20.78
CA THR A 129 14.36 -13.24 20.84
C THR A 129 15.85 -13.08 20.55
N ALA A 130 16.22 -12.19 19.62
CA ALA A 130 17.61 -11.85 19.33
C ALA A 130 18.32 -11.21 20.53
N THR A 131 17.68 -10.24 21.19
CA THR A 131 18.22 -9.59 22.42
C THR A 131 18.31 -10.55 23.61
N GLN A 132 17.52 -11.62 23.62
CA GLN A 132 17.62 -12.72 24.58
C GLN A 132 18.60 -13.83 24.16
N HIS A 133 19.39 -13.60 23.10
CA HIS A 133 20.37 -14.54 22.54
C HIS A 133 19.80 -15.90 22.10
N GLN A 134 18.50 -15.96 21.76
CA GLN A 134 17.84 -17.17 21.27
C GLN A 134 18.03 -17.31 19.75
N THR A 135 19.22 -17.77 19.34
CA THR A 135 19.66 -17.78 17.94
C THR A 135 18.74 -18.57 17.02
N LEU A 136 18.37 -19.80 17.39
CA LEU A 136 17.49 -20.65 16.57
C LEU A 136 16.10 -20.05 16.40
N ALA A 137 15.51 -19.51 17.48
CA ALA A 137 14.21 -18.87 17.43
C ALA A 137 14.21 -17.63 16.52
N ALA A 138 15.25 -16.80 16.61
CA ALA A 138 15.43 -15.65 15.74
C ALA A 138 15.54 -16.06 14.25
N GLY A 139 16.32 -17.10 13.94
CA GLY A 139 16.41 -17.64 12.59
C GLY A 139 15.07 -18.16 12.04
N SER A 140 14.31 -18.89 12.87
CA SER A 140 12.98 -19.40 12.50
C SER A 140 11.96 -18.27 12.27
N LEU A 141 11.97 -17.24 13.12
CA LEU A 141 11.09 -16.08 12.97
C LEU A 141 11.40 -15.29 11.70
N LEU A 142 12.67 -15.04 11.39
CA LEU A 142 13.04 -14.38 10.13
C LEU A 142 12.61 -15.20 8.91
N SER A 143 12.80 -16.52 8.94
CA SER A 143 12.32 -17.40 7.88
C SER A 143 10.80 -17.29 7.70
N MET A 144 10.04 -17.26 8.79
CA MET A 144 8.58 -17.08 8.75
C MET A 144 8.18 -15.72 8.16
N ILE A 145 8.86 -14.64 8.57
CA ILE A 145 8.67 -13.29 8.02
C ILE A 145 8.91 -13.30 6.51
N ASN A 146 10.00 -13.92 6.04
CA ASN A 146 10.32 -14.02 4.61
C ASN A 146 9.25 -14.78 3.81
N HIS A 147 8.72 -15.88 4.33
CA HIS A 147 7.64 -16.62 3.66
C HIS A 147 6.34 -15.81 3.57
N ILE A 148 5.98 -15.11 4.66
CA ILE A 148 4.82 -14.21 4.67
C ILE A 148 5.04 -13.07 3.67
N ASP A 149 6.25 -12.53 3.58
CA ASP A 149 6.58 -11.47 2.63
C ASP A 149 6.45 -11.93 1.18
N GLY A 150 6.96 -13.13 0.88
CA GLY A 150 6.78 -13.75 -0.43
C GLY A 150 5.30 -13.93 -0.80
N ALA A 151 4.49 -14.43 0.14
CA ALA A 151 3.04 -14.56 -0.06
C ALA A 151 2.34 -13.20 -0.26
N LYS A 152 2.73 -12.18 0.54
CA LYS A 152 2.26 -10.79 0.41
C LYS A 152 2.58 -10.25 -0.97
N MET A 153 3.79 -10.44 -1.49
CA MET A 153 4.18 -9.99 -2.84
C MET A 153 3.29 -10.61 -3.93
N LEU A 154 3.00 -11.91 -3.85
CA LEU A 154 2.10 -12.57 -4.83
C LEU A 154 0.67 -12.03 -4.75
N LEU A 155 0.16 -11.80 -3.54
CA LEU A 155 -1.13 -11.16 -3.32
C LEU A 155 -1.15 -9.76 -3.95
N LEU A 156 -0.14 -8.94 -3.68
CA LEU A 156 0.00 -7.59 -4.25
C LEU A 156 0.05 -7.61 -5.78
N ALA A 157 0.78 -8.57 -6.37
CA ALA A 157 0.82 -8.74 -7.81
C ALA A 157 -0.58 -9.04 -8.40
N ALA A 158 -1.37 -9.87 -7.73
CA ALA A 158 -2.74 -10.16 -8.15
C ALA A 158 -3.64 -8.89 -8.08
N ALA A 159 -3.48 -8.04 -7.06
CA ALA A 159 -4.19 -6.76 -7.01
C ALA A 159 -3.75 -5.81 -8.13
N GLY A 160 -2.45 -5.71 -8.43
CA GLY A 160 -1.94 -4.92 -9.55
C GLY A 160 -2.53 -5.39 -10.89
N ALA A 161 -2.56 -6.70 -11.13
CA ALA A 161 -3.15 -7.30 -12.31
C ALA A 161 -4.68 -7.07 -12.39
N ALA A 162 -5.38 -7.14 -11.26
CA ALA A 162 -6.81 -6.85 -11.19
C ALA A 162 -7.10 -5.37 -11.50
N LEU A 163 -6.34 -4.46 -10.91
CA LEU A 163 -6.48 -3.02 -11.13
C LEU A 163 -6.23 -2.67 -12.60
N MET A 164 -5.19 -3.24 -13.22
CA MET A 164 -4.90 -3.08 -14.65
C MET A 164 -6.09 -3.42 -15.54
N GLN A 165 -6.83 -4.49 -15.24
CA GLN A 165 -8.00 -4.93 -16.01
C GLN A 165 -9.23 -4.03 -15.85
N THR A 166 -9.30 -3.29 -14.75
CA THR A 166 -10.43 -2.38 -14.45
C THR A 166 -10.25 -0.97 -15.02
N LEU A 167 -9.01 -0.60 -15.38
CA LEU A 167 -8.70 0.71 -15.96
C LEU A 167 -9.10 0.75 -17.44
N GLY A 168 -10.38 1.03 -17.70
CA GLY A 168 -10.93 1.26 -19.04
C GLY A 168 -10.42 2.56 -19.69
N PRO A 169 -10.71 2.78 -21.00
CA PRO A 169 -10.37 4.02 -21.68
C PRO A 169 -11.12 5.19 -21.03
N ALA A 170 -10.39 6.03 -20.28
CA ALA A 170 -10.97 7.18 -19.62
C ALA A 170 -11.43 8.22 -20.65
N ARG A 171 -12.59 8.86 -20.40
CA ARG A 171 -13.10 9.99 -21.19
C ARG A 171 -12.45 11.28 -20.68
N GLY A 172 -11.48 11.81 -21.43
CA GLY A 172 -10.76 13.06 -21.14
C GLY A 172 -9.24 12.89 -21.12
N SER A 173 -8.52 13.73 -21.87
CA SER A 173 -7.08 13.55 -22.14
C SER A 173 -6.20 13.41 -20.88
N ARG A 174 -6.52 14.13 -19.81
CA ARG A 174 -5.74 14.12 -18.56
C ARG A 174 -5.94 12.83 -17.76
N THR A 175 -7.18 12.36 -17.59
CA THR A 175 -7.47 11.11 -16.87
C THR A 175 -6.98 9.88 -17.64
N THR A 176 -6.96 9.93 -18.97
CA THR A 176 -6.39 8.88 -19.82
C THR A 176 -4.89 8.72 -19.62
N ARG A 177 -4.12 9.81 -19.54
CA ARG A 177 -2.67 9.75 -19.27
C ARG A 177 -2.34 9.12 -17.92
N TRP A 178 -3.02 9.55 -16.85
CA TRP A 178 -2.80 8.98 -15.51
C TRP A 178 -3.22 7.51 -15.43
N ALA A 179 -4.34 7.12 -16.06
CA ALA A 179 -4.76 5.73 -16.12
C ALA A 179 -3.71 4.86 -16.85
N LEU A 180 -3.12 5.35 -17.93
CA LEU A 180 -2.03 4.64 -18.63
C LEU A 180 -0.80 4.47 -17.74
N LEU A 181 -0.37 5.52 -17.04
CA LEU A 181 0.76 5.45 -16.11
C LEU A 181 0.52 4.43 -14.99
N VAL A 182 -0.67 4.44 -14.38
CA VAL A 182 -1.04 3.45 -13.37
C VAL A 182 -1.04 2.04 -13.96
N ARG A 183 -1.53 1.83 -15.19
CA ARG A 183 -1.51 0.52 -15.85
C ARG A 183 -0.08 0.01 -16.07
N ILE A 184 0.81 0.86 -16.59
CA ILE A 184 2.22 0.50 -16.83
C ILE A 184 2.90 0.16 -15.49
N ALA A 185 2.73 1.01 -14.48
CA ALA A 185 3.28 0.77 -13.15
C ALA A 185 2.71 -0.50 -12.51
N SER A 186 1.39 -0.75 -12.65
CA SER A 186 0.75 -1.97 -12.13
C SER A 186 1.32 -3.23 -12.79
N ALA A 187 1.52 -3.21 -14.11
CA ALA A 187 2.07 -4.34 -14.85
C ALA A 187 3.53 -4.61 -14.44
N ALA A 188 4.37 -3.58 -14.43
CA ALA A 188 5.76 -3.70 -14.03
C ALA A 188 5.91 -4.17 -12.58
N ALA A 189 5.13 -3.59 -11.65
CA ALA A 189 5.12 -4.00 -10.24
C ALA A 189 4.64 -5.44 -10.10
N ALA A 190 3.53 -5.84 -10.75
CA ALA A 190 3.02 -7.20 -10.66
C ALA A 190 4.02 -8.25 -11.15
N THR A 191 4.67 -8.02 -12.30
CA THR A 191 5.67 -8.94 -12.82
C THR A 191 6.86 -9.09 -11.87
N THR A 192 7.40 -7.97 -11.39
CA THR A 192 8.57 -8.01 -10.49
C THR A 192 8.24 -8.56 -9.10
N LEU A 193 7.05 -8.30 -8.58
CA LEU A 193 6.53 -8.88 -7.34
C LEU A 193 6.33 -10.40 -7.44
N VAL A 194 5.89 -10.93 -8.59
CA VAL A 194 5.79 -12.38 -8.79
C VAL A 194 7.18 -13.02 -8.71
N ILE A 195 8.15 -12.45 -9.43
CA ILE A 195 9.53 -12.98 -9.46
C ILE A 195 10.14 -12.94 -8.05
N SER A 196 10.03 -11.80 -7.37
CA SER A 196 10.54 -11.64 -6.00
C SER A 196 9.82 -12.54 -5.01
N GLY A 197 8.48 -12.61 -5.07
CA GLY A 197 7.67 -13.43 -4.17
C GLY A 197 8.00 -14.92 -4.27
N VAL A 198 8.18 -15.43 -5.49
CA VAL A 198 8.68 -16.80 -5.71
C VAL A 198 10.09 -16.97 -5.12
N GLY A 199 10.96 -15.98 -5.27
CA GLY A 199 12.29 -15.97 -4.66
C GLY A 199 12.27 -16.14 -3.15
N TYR A 200 11.40 -15.39 -2.46
CA TYR A 200 11.23 -15.49 -1.00
C TYR A 200 10.64 -16.84 -0.57
N LEU A 201 9.63 -17.34 -1.28
CA LEU A 201 8.99 -18.64 -0.95
C LEU A 201 9.91 -19.84 -1.20
N THR A 202 10.83 -19.73 -2.15
CA THR A 202 11.77 -20.81 -2.50
C THR A 202 13.15 -20.66 -1.84
N GLY A 203 13.40 -19.54 -1.15
CA GLY A 203 14.72 -19.21 -0.59
C GLY A 203 15.79 -18.91 -1.64
N SER A 204 15.40 -18.58 -2.88
CA SER A 204 16.32 -18.26 -3.98
C SER A 204 16.81 -16.82 -3.88
N ALA A 205 18.06 -16.64 -3.44
CA ALA A 205 18.67 -15.31 -3.30
C ALA A 205 18.73 -14.52 -4.62
N ALA A 206 18.92 -15.20 -5.76
CA ALA A 206 18.98 -14.55 -7.07
C ALA A 206 17.63 -13.91 -7.46
N LEU A 207 16.53 -14.62 -7.20
CA LEU A 207 15.19 -14.11 -7.44
C LEU A 207 14.79 -13.06 -6.40
N ALA A 208 15.15 -13.27 -5.14
CA ALA A 208 14.85 -12.34 -4.06
C ALA A 208 15.48 -10.95 -4.27
N ARG A 209 16.63 -10.83 -4.96
CA ARG A 209 17.23 -9.53 -5.33
C ARG A 209 16.33 -8.66 -6.22
N THR A 210 15.34 -9.25 -6.89
CA THR A 210 14.35 -8.46 -7.63
C THR A 210 13.43 -7.65 -6.70
N VAL A 211 13.53 -7.85 -5.38
CA VAL A 211 12.85 -7.04 -4.36
C VAL A 211 13.22 -5.56 -4.46
N ASP A 212 14.47 -5.21 -4.78
CA ASP A 212 14.90 -3.80 -4.87
C ASP A 212 14.12 -3.04 -5.95
N LEU A 213 13.95 -3.71 -7.10
CA LEU A 213 13.18 -3.19 -8.22
C LEU A 213 11.68 -3.22 -7.93
N SER A 214 11.16 -4.34 -7.42
CA SER A 214 9.72 -4.47 -7.13
C SER A 214 9.25 -3.53 -6.02
N GLY A 215 10.08 -3.28 -5.00
CA GLY A 215 9.82 -2.31 -3.94
C GLY A 215 9.73 -0.89 -4.47
N SER A 216 10.69 -0.48 -5.31
CA SER A 216 10.66 0.84 -5.96
C SER A 216 9.43 1.01 -6.87
N LEU A 217 9.09 -0.03 -7.64
CA LEU A 217 7.91 -0.02 -8.50
C LEU A 217 6.59 -0.03 -7.70
N LEU A 218 6.55 -0.73 -6.56
CA LEU A 218 5.41 -0.75 -5.63
C LEU A 218 5.17 0.64 -5.05
N LEU A 219 6.22 1.33 -4.60
CA LEU A 219 6.15 2.71 -4.11
C LEU A 219 5.57 3.66 -5.16
N LEU A 220 6.09 3.58 -6.39
CA LEU A 220 5.60 4.35 -7.53
C LEU A 220 4.13 4.02 -7.83
N TRP A 221 3.79 2.73 -7.92
CA TRP A 221 2.45 2.26 -8.23
C TRP A 221 1.42 2.76 -7.21
N ILE A 222 1.72 2.71 -5.92
CA ILE A 222 0.80 3.15 -4.86
C ILE A 222 0.62 4.66 -4.85
N CYS A 223 1.71 5.42 -5.03
CA CYS A 223 1.63 6.88 -5.17
C CYS A 223 0.78 7.28 -6.39
N LEU A 224 1.05 6.69 -7.56
CA LEU A 224 0.28 6.94 -8.77
C LEU A 224 -1.20 6.55 -8.61
N THR A 225 -1.50 5.45 -7.94
CA THR A 225 -2.87 5.01 -7.66
C THR A 225 -3.59 5.98 -6.74
N GLY A 226 -2.93 6.48 -5.69
CA GLY A 226 -3.48 7.53 -4.81
C GLY A 226 -3.79 8.83 -5.55
N ILE A 227 -2.89 9.28 -6.42
CA ILE A 227 -3.10 10.48 -7.25
C ILE A 227 -4.24 10.25 -8.24
N TRP A 228 -4.23 9.14 -8.97
CA TRP A 228 -5.26 8.81 -9.95
C TRP A 228 -6.66 8.72 -9.31
N THR A 229 -6.79 8.07 -8.14
CA THR A 229 -8.07 7.96 -7.43
C THR A 229 -8.60 9.30 -6.92
N THR A 230 -7.73 10.27 -6.68
CA THR A 230 -8.07 11.67 -6.33
C THR A 230 -8.55 12.45 -7.56
N LEU A 231 -7.92 12.22 -8.72
CA LEU A 231 -8.25 12.92 -9.97
C LEU A 231 -9.47 12.33 -10.69
N ALA A 232 -9.81 11.06 -10.45
CA ALA A 232 -10.97 10.41 -11.05
C ALA A 232 -12.27 11.08 -10.54
N PRO A 233 -13.11 11.63 -11.43
CA PRO A 233 -14.35 12.29 -11.01
C PRO A 233 -15.27 11.29 -10.28
N ALA A 234 -15.64 11.62 -9.04
CA ALA A 234 -16.62 10.85 -8.26
C ALA A 234 -18.05 10.86 -8.85
N GLY A 235 -18.25 11.50 -10.02
CA GLY A 235 -19.52 12.08 -10.43
C GLY A 235 -20.21 11.50 -11.66
N ALA A 236 -19.74 10.42 -12.29
CA ALA A 236 -20.49 9.81 -13.40
C ALA A 236 -21.60 8.84 -12.93
N VAL A 237 -22.04 8.92 -11.66
CA VAL A 237 -23.08 8.06 -11.04
C VAL A 237 -24.48 8.65 -11.21
N SER A 238 -24.64 9.97 -11.27
CA SER A 238 -25.96 10.61 -11.40
C SER A 238 -26.41 10.80 -12.85
N ALA A 239 -25.48 11.14 -13.76
CA ALA A 239 -25.86 11.49 -15.14
C ALA A 239 -26.39 10.31 -15.99
N GLY A 240 -26.11 9.07 -15.60
CA GLY A 240 -26.62 7.87 -16.29
C GLY A 240 -28.00 7.39 -15.80
N ALA A 241 -28.38 7.78 -14.57
CA ALA A 241 -29.69 7.45 -14.02
C ALA A 241 -30.78 8.37 -14.59
N GLU A 242 -30.46 9.65 -14.81
CA GLU A 242 -31.40 10.61 -15.42
C GLU A 242 -31.60 10.39 -16.93
N ALA A 243 -30.56 9.92 -17.64
CA ALA A 243 -30.65 9.63 -19.08
C ALA A 243 -31.36 8.30 -19.42
N SER A 244 -31.66 7.47 -18.42
CA SER A 244 -32.44 6.23 -18.57
C SER A 244 -33.91 6.40 -18.17
N SER A 245 -34.29 7.58 -17.68
CA SER A 245 -35.66 7.93 -17.28
C SER A 245 -36.31 8.96 -18.20
N ALA A 246 -35.69 9.28 -19.33
CA ALA A 246 -36.21 10.15 -20.40
C ALA A 246 -36.22 9.35 -21.70
#